data_AF-A0A1V0DDE0-F1
#
_entry.id   AF-A0A1V0DDE0-F1
#
_cell.length_a   1.000
_cell.length_b   1.000
_cell.length_c   1.000
_cell.angle_alpha   90.00
_cell.angle_beta   90.00
_cell.angle_gamma   90.00
#
_symmetry.space_group_name_H-M   'P 1'
#
loop_
_entity.id
_entity.type
_entity.pdbx_description
1 polymer ?
#
loop_
_entity_poly.entity_id
_entity_poly.type
_entity_poly.pdbx_seq_one_letter_code
_entity_poly.pdbx_strand_id
1 'polypeptide(L)'
;MPHFFDPNDILDVNEAGLDLIKQAEAFRPTWYLCPARVWTIGYGTTEDSMPGVNRRQMPGPISRPQAESLLMRALVAYYEPAVETRVHVPLTRNQFSALVSFVYNVGAQKFASSTLLRKLNEGDYDGAAAEFDRWVFAGGERLRGLVTRRQAERALFLERPPEVVEERIRVVEGLERLEPRSTQTLPTVDLDVPPEDLRPS
;
A
#
# COMPACT_ATOMS: atom_id res chain seq x y z
N MET A 1 14.72 -6.89 11.40
CA MET A 1 14.66 -7.29 9.97
C MET A 1 13.52 -6.50 9.35
N PRO A 2 13.67 -5.83 8.20
CA PRO A 2 12.52 -5.19 7.56
C PRO A 2 11.47 -6.27 7.25
N HIS A 3 10.23 -6.04 7.69
CA HIS A 3 9.09 -6.88 7.34
C HIS A 3 8.83 -6.73 5.84
N PHE A 4 9.33 -7.68 5.06
CA PHE A 4 8.87 -7.88 3.70
C PHE A 4 7.46 -8.47 3.78
N PHE A 5 6.51 -7.90 3.03
CA PHE A 5 5.16 -8.43 2.88
C PHE A 5 5.22 -9.91 2.44
N ASP A 6 4.27 -10.71 2.91
CA ASP A 6 4.22 -12.16 2.68
C ASP A 6 4.16 -12.42 1.16
N PRO A 7 4.85 -13.43 0.61
CA PRO A 7 4.68 -13.85 -0.79
C PRO A 7 3.24 -14.26 -1.18
N ASN A 8 2.29 -14.32 -0.22
CA ASN A 8 0.86 -14.48 -0.44
C ASN A 8 0.03 -13.19 -0.27
N ASP A 9 0.64 -12.06 0.09
CA ASP A 9 -0.07 -10.78 0.16
C ASP A 9 -0.31 -10.26 -1.26
N ILE A 10 -1.59 -10.19 -1.65
CA ILE A 10 -2.00 -9.49 -2.86
C ILE A 10 -1.67 -8.01 -2.67
N LEU A 11 -0.73 -7.48 -3.46
CA LEU A 11 -0.37 -6.07 -3.43
C LEU A 11 -1.39 -5.28 -4.24
N ASP A 12 -2.08 -4.35 -3.58
CA ASP A 12 -3.01 -3.41 -4.19
C ASP A 12 -2.54 -1.97 -3.96
N VAL A 13 -2.90 -1.10 -4.90
CA VAL A 13 -2.60 0.34 -4.80
C VAL A 13 -3.18 0.91 -3.51
N ASN A 14 -2.35 1.58 -2.72
CA ASN A 14 -2.77 2.27 -1.51
C ASN A 14 -3.30 3.69 -1.80
N GLU A 15 -3.85 4.33 -0.77
CA GLU A 15 -4.41 5.68 -0.86
C GLU A 15 -3.39 6.70 -1.40
N ALA A 16 -2.14 6.64 -0.94
CA ALA A 16 -1.07 7.51 -1.42
C ALA A 16 -0.84 7.35 -2.93
N GLY A 17 -0.78 6.11 -3.44
CA GLY A 17 -0.66 5.85 -4.88
C GLY A 17 -1.85 6.33 -5.69
N LEU A 18 -3.06 6.11 -5.19
CA LEU A 18 -4.30 6.59 -5.82
C LEU A 18 -4.30 8.12 -5.92
N ASP A 19 -3.88 8.79 -4.86
CA ASP A 19 -3.80 10.25 -4.81
C ASP A 19 -2.71 10.81 -5.73
N LEU A 20 -1.56 10.15 -5.88
CA LEU A 20 -0.55 10.55 -6.88
C LEU A 20 -1.14 10.60 -8.29
N ILE A 21 -1.96 9.59 -8.66
CA ILE A 21 -2.62 9.56 -9.97
C ILE A 21 -3.64 10.71 -10.07
N LYS A 22 -4.52 10.85 -9.08
CA LYS A 22 -5.56 11.91 -9.07
C LYS A 22 -4.99 13.33 -9.09
N GLN A 23 -3.86 13.57 -8.42
CA GLN A 23 -3.22 14.89 -8.40
C GLN A 23 -2.53 15.21 -9.72
N ALA A 24 -1.99 14.20 -10.41
CA ALA A 24 -1.37 14.37 -11.71
C ALA A 24 -2.38 14.50 -12.85
N GLU A 25 -3.54 13.84 -12.75
CA GLU A 25 -4.55 13.77 -13.79
C GLU A 25 -5.66 14.81 -13.58
N ALA A 26 -5.95 15.61 -14.61
CA ALA A 26 -7.03 16.57 -14.54
C ALA A 26 -8.39 15.88 -14.67
N PHE A 27 -9.29 16.07 -13.71
CA PHE A 27 -10.66 15.53 -13.76
C PHE A 27 -11.43 16.02 -15.00
N ARG A 28 -12.05 15.10 -15.73
CA ARG A 28 -12.92 15.35 -16.89
C ARG A 28 -14.25 14.59 -16.70
N PRO A 29 -15.37 15.28 -16.43
CA PRO A 29 -16.63 14.62 -16.16
C PRO A 29 -17.28 13.99 -17.40
N THR A 30 -16.85 14.37 -18.61
CA THR A 30 -17.38 13.87 -19.89
C THR A 30 -16.30 13.15 -20.69
N TRP A 31 -16.75 12.25 -21.57
CA TRP A 31 -15.86 11.54 -22.49
C TRP A 31 -15.15 12.50 -23.44
N TYR A 32 -13.86 12.27 -23.64
CA TYR A 32 -13.04 12.94 -24.64
C TYR A 32 -12.11 11.95 -25.33
N LEU A 33 -11.58 12.32 -26.50
CA LEU A 33 -10.52 11.55 -27.15
C LEU A 33 -9.16 12.06 -26.66
N CYS A 34 -8.35 11.17 -26.11
CA CYS A 34 -6.97 11.49 -25.79
C CYS A 34 -6.13 11.63 -27.08
N PRO A 35 -4.87 12.12 -27.02
CA PRO A 35 -4.00 12.22 -28.20
C PRO A 35 -3.82 10.90 -28.97
N ALA A 36 -3.94 9.75 -28.29
CA ALA A 36 -3.89 8.41 -28.89
C ALA A 36 -5.22 7.97 -29.53
N ARG A 37 -6.24 8.85 -29.57
CA ARG A 37 -7.59 8.60 -30.13
C ARG A 37 -8.39 7.50 -29.42
N VAL A 38 -8.13 7.27 -28.13
CA VAL A 38 -8.91 6.36 -27.27
C VAL A 38 -9.88 7.18 -26.42
N TRP A 39 -11.11 6.69 -26.23
CA TRP A 39 -12.08 7.36 -25.37
C TRP A 39 -11.65 7.31 -23.92
N THR A 40 -11.67 8.47 -23.27
CA THR A 40 -11.16 8.69 -21.92
C THR A 40 -12.17 9.51 -21.10
N ILE A 41 -12.30 9.23 -19.80
CA ILE A 41 -13.17 9.95 -18.86
C ILE A 41 -12.57 9.96 -17.44
N GLY A 42 -13.02 10.88 -16.60
CA GLY A 42 -12.63 10.93 -15.19
C GLY A 42 -11.20 11.43 -15.00
N TYR A 43 -10.38 10.66 -14.28
CA TYR A 43 -8.97 10.96 -14.02
C TYR A 43 -8.06 10.30 -15.07
N GLY A 44 -8.34 10.52 -16.36
CA GLY A 44 -7.53 9.95 -17.45
C GLY A 44 -7.81 8.48 -17.78
N THR A 45 -8.89 7.90 -17.25
CA THR A 45 -9.20 6.47 -17.42
C THR A 45 -9.75 6.16 -18.81
N THR A 46 -9.10 5.24 -19.52
CA THR A 46 -9.44 4.88 -20.90
C THR A 46 -10.45 3.74 -20.97
N GLU A 47 -11.31 3.71 -22.00
CA GLU A 47 -12.26 2.60 -22.18
C GLU A 47 -11.59 1.22 -22.29
N ASP A 48 -10.39 1.15 -22.88
CA ASP A 48 -9.61 -0.09 -23.00
C ASP A 48 -9.12 -0.61 -21.65
N SER A 49 -8.88 0.29 -20.68
CA SER A 49 -8.48 -0.09 -19.32
C SER A 49 -9.67 -0.52 -18.45
N MET A 50 -10.91 -0.41 -18.93
CA MET A 50 -12.12 -0.72 -18.18
C MET A 50 -13.01 -1.73 -18.92
N PRO A 51 -12.71 -3.05 -18.82
CA PRO A 51 -13.53 -4.07 -19.44
C PRO A 51 -15.02 -3.92 -19.09
N GLY A 52 -15.86 -3.88 -20.12
CA GLY A 52 -17.31 -3.76 -19.98
C GLY A 52 -17.81 -2.38 -19.56
N VAL A 53 -17.00 -1.32 -19.69
CA VAL A 53 -17.45 0.08 -19.53
C VAL A 53 -17.08 0.88 -20.77
N ASN A 54 -18.08 1.49 -21.41
CA ASN A 54 -17.87 2.43 -22.50
C ASN A 54 -18.93 3.54 -22.49
N ARG A 55 -18.74 4.52 -23.39
CA ARG A 55 -19.63 5.68 -23.52
C ARG A 55 -21.11 5.37 -23.77
N ARG A 56 -21.45 4.17 -24.28
CA ARG A 56 -22.86 3.78 -24.51
C ARG A 56 -23.51 3.32 -23.21
N GLN A 57 -22.77 2.59 -22.38
CA GLN A 57 -23.25 2.09 -21.08
C GLN A 57 -23.25 3.19 -20.02
N MET A 58 -22.30 4.11 -20.10
CA MET A 58 -22.16 5.22 -19.17
C MET A 58 -21.86 6.52 -19.94
N PRO A 59 -22.89 7.25 -20.40
CA PRO A 59 -22.72 8.44 -21.26
C PRO A 59 -22.14 9.68 -20.53
N GLY A 60 -22.20 9.73 -19.20
CA GLY A 60 -21.79 10.88 -18.40
C GLY A 60 -22.81 12.04 -18.41
N PRO A 61 -22.51 13.18 -17.75
CA PRO A 61 -21.31 13.44 -16.98
C PRO A 61 -21.21 12.57 -15.71
N ILE A 62 -19.99 12.28 -15.27
CA ILE A 62 -19.74 11.55 -14.02
C ILE A 62 -19.25 12.47 -12.90
N SER A 63 -19.49 12.08 -11.66
CA SER A 63 -18.98 12.75 -10.46
C SER A 63 -17.53 12.33 -10.15
N ARG A 64 -16.86 13.05 -9.24
CA ARG A 64 -15.51 12.68 -8.77
C ARG A 64 -15.47 11.30 -8.11
N PRO A 65 -16.42 10.91 -7.23
CA PRO A 65 -16.49 9.55 -6.70
C PRO A 65 -16.66 8.50 -7.80
N GLN A 66 -17.51 8.75 -8.80
CA GLN A 66 -17.66 7.84 -9.94
C GLN A 66 -16.35 7.71 -10.73
N ALA A 67 -15.65 8.81 -10.97
CA ALA A 67 -14.34 8.77 -11.64
C ALA A 67 -13.28 8.03 -10.84
N GLU A 68 -13.30 8.14 -9.51
CA GLU A 68 -12.41 7.38 -8.63
C GLU A 68 -12.72 5.88 -8.69
N SER A 69 -14.00 5.49 -8.66
CA SER A 69 -14.39 4.08 -8.83
C SER A 69 -13.96 3.52 -10.20
N LEU A 70 -14.06 4.32 -11.27
CA LEU A 70 -13.58 3.93 -12.60
C LEU A 70 -12.05 3.79 -12.63
N LEU A 71 -11.34 4.72 -12.00
CA LEU A 71 -9.88 4.64 -11.86
C LEU A 71 -9.49 3.35 -11.13
N MET A 72 -10.05 3.08 -9.94
CA MET A 72 -9.76 1.85 -9.20
C MET A 72 -10.03 0.58 -10.02
N ARG A 73 -11.16 0.53 -10.74
CA ARG A 73 -11.46 -0.60 -11.63
C ARG A 73 -10.40 -0.78 -12.71
N ALA A 74 -9.92 0.31 -13.30
CA ALA A 74 -8.86 0.25 -14.30
C ALA A 74 -7.51 -0.17 -13.71
N LEU A 75 -7.18 0.29 -12.50
CA LEU A 75 -5.97 -0.13 -11.79
C LEU A 75 -5.94 -1.65 -11.63
N VAL A 76 -6.99 -2.21 -11.03
CA VAL A 76 -7.13 -3.66 -10.80
C VAL A 76 -7.17 -4.44 -12.11
N ALA A 77 -7.90 -3.96 -13.12
CA ALA A 77 -8.09 -4.71 -14.36
C ALA A 77 -6.87 -4.72 -15.28
N TYR A 78 -5.99 -3.71 -15.20
CA TYR A 78 -4.94 -3.51 -16.20
C TYR A 78 -3.58 -3.12 -15.61
N TYR A 79 -3.52 -2.11 -14.75
CA TYR A 79 -2.25 -1.51 -14.35
C TYR A 79 -1.53 -2.27 -13.23
N GLU A 80 -2.26 -2.79 -12.25
CA GLU A 80 -1.72 -3.66 -11.20
C GLU A 80 -1.14 -4.95 -11.81
N PRO A 81 -1.89 -5.74 -12.62
CA PRO A 81 -1.32 -6.90 -13.30
C PRO A 81 -0.11 -6.58 -14.18
N ALA A 82 -0.09 -5.39 -14.80
CA ALA A 82 1.04 -4.97 -15.63
C ALA A 82 2.35 -4.84 -14.83
N VAL A 83 2.27 -4.44 -13.56
CA VAL A 83 3.39 -4.39 -12.62
C VAL A 83 3.68 -5.77 -12.05
N GLU A 84 2.67 -6.44 -11.48
CA GLU A 84 2.82 -7.74 -10.81
C GLU A 84 3.49 -8.80 -11.69
N THR A 85 3.07 -8.89 -12.96
CA THR A 85 3.60 -9.89 -13.89
C THR A 85 5.06 -9.66 -14.31
N ARG A 86 5.61 -8.48 -14.04
CA ARG A 86 6.93 -8.05 -14.52
C ARG A 86 7.95 -7.83 -13.43
N VAL A 87 7.52 -7.56 -12.20
CA VAL A 87 8.41 -7.43 -11.06
C VAL A 87 8.65 -8.81 -10.44
N HIS A 88 9.91 -9.16 -10.22
CA HIS A 88 10.32 -10.49 -9.76
C HIS A 88 11.00 -10.45 -8.39
N VAL A 89 11.00 -9.29 -7.75
CA VAL A 89 11.55 -9.05 -6.40
C VAL A 89 10.43 -8.61 -5.45
N PRO A 90 10.57 -8.82 -4.14
CA PRO A 90 9.59 -8.35 -3.17
C PRO A 90 9.41 -6.83 -3.22
N LEU A 91 8.17 -6.37 -3.12
CA LEU A 91 7.86 -4.94 -3.04
C LEU A 91 7.11 -4.64 -1.74
N THR A 92 7.33 -3.43 -1.23
CA THR A 92 6.38 -2.83 -0.28
C THR A 92 5.14 -2.33 -1.02
N ARG A 93 4.04 -2.15 -0.31
CA ARG A 93 2.81 -1.55 -0.87
C ARG A 93 3.06 -0.15 -1.45
N ASN A 94 3.95 0.64 -0.83
CA ASN A 94 4.35 1.95 -1.33
C ASN A 94 5.11 1.85 -2.66
N GLN A 95 6.08 0.93 -2.76
CA GLN A 95 6.82 0.70 -3.99
C GLN A 95 5.89 0.23 -5.12
N PHE A 96 5.00 -0.72 -4.82
CA PHE A 96 4.00 -1.18 -5.77
C PHE A 96 3.10 -0.03 -6.26
N SER A 97 2.56 0.75 -5.34
CA SER A 97 1.70 1.91 -5.63
C SER A 97 2.41 2.97 -6.48
N ALA A 98 3.68 3.26 -6.20
CA ALA A 98 4.50 4.17 -7.00
C ALA A 98 4.73 3.64 -8.42
N LEU A 99 5.02 2.34 -8.57
CA LEU A 99 5.17 1.70 -9.88
C LEU A 99 3.86 1.70 -10.67
N VAL A 100 2.72 1.42 -10.03
CA VAL A 100 1.42 1.45 -10.71
C VAL A 100 1.10 2.87 -11.19
N SER A 101 1.33 3.90 -10.37
CA SER A 101 1.17 5.30 -10.81
C SER A 101 2.10 5.67 -11.98
N PHE A 102 3.33 5.15 -11.96
CA PHE A 102 4.28 5.33 -13.06
C PHE A 102 3.79 4.65 -14.34
N VAL A 103 3.38 3.37 -14.27
CA VAL A 103 2.84 2.60 -15.40
C VAL A 103 1.58 3.25 -15.95
N TYR A 104 0.72 3.81 -15.09
CA TYR A 104 -0.46 4.57 -15.52
C TYR A 104 -0.09 5.71 -16.47
N ASN A 105 1.01 6.42 -16.18
CA ASN A 105 1.48 7.54 -16.98
C ASN A 105 2.20 7.14 -18.27
N VAL A 106 3.13 6.17 -18.17
CA VAL A 106 4.04 5.85 -19.28
C VAL A 106 3.55 4.71 -20.17
N GLY A 107 2.64 3.89 -19.63
CA GLY A 107 2.11 2.68 -20.25
C GLY A 107 2.95 1.43 -19.95
N ALA A 108 2.27 0.28 -19.89
CA ALA A 108 2.86 -1.03 -19.56
C ALA A 108 4.05 -1.40 -20.47
N GLN A 109 3.97 -1.10 -21.77
CA GLN A 109 5.02 -1.45 -22.71
C GLN A 109 6.33 -0.69 -22.44
N LYS A 110 6.26 0.61 -22.13
CA LYS A 110 7.45 1.41 -21.82
C LYS A 110 8.08 0.98 -20.50
N PHE A 111 7.25 0.62 -19.53
CA PHE A 111 7.72 0.04 -18.27
C PHE A 111 8.43 -1.30 -18.47
N ALA A 112 7.86 -2.19 -19.29
CA ALA A 112 8.42 -3.51 -19.57
C ALA A 112 9.86 -3.47 -20.12
N SER A 113 10.19 -2.46 -20.93
CA SER A 113 11.53 -2.27 -21.49
C SER A 113 12.38 -1.25 -20.72
N SER A 114 11.96 -0.83 -19.53
CA SER A 114 12.60 0.26 -18.80
C SER A 114 13.88 -0.18 -18.07
N THR A 115 14.86 0.72 -17.99
CA THR A 115 16.03 0.53 -17.11
C THR A 115 15.62 0.49 -15.64
N LEU A 116 14.54 1.19 -15.28
CA LEU A 116 13.94 1.15 -13.95
C LEU A 116 13.57 -0.28 -13.55
N LEU A 117 12.77 -0.96 -14.37
CA LEU A 117 12.35 -2.34 -14.12
C LEU A 117 13.54 -3.30 -14.08
N ARG A 118 14.50 -3.13 -15.00
CA ARG A 118 15.71 -3.95 -15.03
C ARG A 118 16.48 -3.86 -13.71
N LYS A 119 16.80 -2.63 -13.25
CA LYS A 119 17.49 -2.42 -11.97
C LYS A 119 16.70 -2.97 -10.78
N LEU A 120 15.38 -2.75 -10.77
CA LEU A 120 14.52 -3.27 -9.72
C LEU A 120 14.60 -4.80 -9.63
N ASN A 121 14.48 -5.49 -10.76
CA ASN A 121 14.57 -6.96 -10.81
C ASN A 121 15.98 -7.51 -10.53
N GLU A 122 17.02 -6.67 -10.64
CA GLU A 122 18.38 -6.97 -10.17
C GLU A 122 18.54 -6.75 -8.64
N GLY A 123 17.49 -6.30 -7.95
CA GLY A 123 17.50 -5.98 -6.52
C GLY A 123 18.08 -4.60 -6.19
N ASP A 124 18.38 -3.78 -7.21
CA ASP A 124 18.88 -2.41 -7.06
C ASP A 124 17.73 -1.42 -6.88
N TYR A 125 17.13 -1.40 -5.69
CA TYR A 125 15.99 -0.54 -5.36
C TYR A 125 16.35 0.96 -5.43
N ASP A 126 17.52 1.35 -4.93
CA ASP A 126 17.97 2.75 -4.95
C ASP A 126 18.24 3.21 -6.39
N GLY A 127 18.89 2.36 -7.19
CA GLY A 127 19.12 2.64 -8.59
C GLY A 127 17.83 2.66 -9.41
N ALA A 128 16.85 1.81 -9.10
CA ALA A 128 15.51 1.87 -9.71
C ALA A 128 14.79 3.18 -9.33
N ALA A 129 14.86 3.59 -8.06
CA ALA A 129 14.31 4.85 -7.59
C ALA A 129 14.93 6.06 -8.31
N ALA A 130 16.24 6.04 -8.61
CA ALA A 130 16.90 7.09 -9.38
C ALA A 130 16.43 7.16 -10.85
N GLU A 131 15.93 6.05 -11.42
CA GLU A 131 15.47 6.06 -12.81
C GLU A 131 14.19 6.86 -13.02
N PHE A 132 13.35 7.09 -11.99
CA PHE A 132 12.15 7.93 -12.10
C PHE A 132 12.49 9.32 -12.68
N ASP A 133 13.60 9.93 -12.27
CA ASP A 133 14.02 11.27 -12.68
C ASP A 133 14.35 11.39 -14.17
N ARG A 134 14.52 10.25 -14.87
CA ARG A 134 14.78 10.22 -16.32
C ARG A 134 13.52 10.29 -17.16
N TRP A 135 12.36 10.00 -16.58
CA TRP A 135 11.06 9.95 -17.26
C TRP A 135 10.30 11.28 -17.18
N VAL A 136 11.00 12.37 -17.52
CA VAL A 136 10.53 13.75 -17.41
C VAL A 136 10.42 14.49 -18.74
N PHE A 137 10.61 13.78 -19.86
CA PHE A 137 10.58 14.33 -21.20
C PHE A 137 9.37 13.82 -22.00
N ALA A 138 8.74 14.71 -22.76
CA ALA A 138 7.77 14.35 -23.79
C ALA A 138 7.94 15.29 -25.00
N GLY A 139 7.84 14.75 -26.22
CA GLY A 139 8.06 15.55 -27.43
C GLY A 139 9.48 16.14 -27.55
N GLY A 140 10.48 15.58 -26.87
CA GLY A 140 11.84 16.11 -26.81
C GLY A 140 12.05 17.21 -25.76
N GLU A 141 11.00 17.65 -25.08
CA GLU A 141 11.07 18.72 -24.08
C GLU A 141 10.93 18.19 -22.66
N ARG A 142 11.67 18.80 -21.73
CA ARG A 142 11.54 18.51 -20.30
C ARG A 142 10.29 19.19 -19.75
N LEU A 143 9.34 18.41 -19.24
CA LEU A 143 8.07 18.93 -18.75
C LEU A 143 8.07 19.06 -17.23
N ARG A 144 7.80 20.27 -16.72
CA ARG A 144 7.73 20.55 -15.26
C ARG A 144 6.72 19.63 -14.55
N GLY A 145 5.56 19.38 -15.15
CA GLY A 145 4.55 18.48 -14.59
C GLY A 145 5.05 17.04 -14.41
N LEU A 146 5.83 16.53 -15.37
CA LEU A 146 6.44 15.21 -15.24
C LEU A 146 7.52 15.19 -14.17
N VAL A 147 8.34 16.25 -14.06
CA VAL A 147 9.34 16.36 -12.97
C VAL A 147 8.67 16.24 -11.60
N THR A 148 7.62 17.03 -11.34
CA THR A 148 6.88 16.97 -10.07
C THR A 148 6.26 15.60 -9.82
N ARG A 149 5.65 15.00 -10.85
CA ARG A 149 5.07 13.65 -10.75
C ARG A 149 6.10 12.59 -10.41
N ARG A 150 7.24 12.56 -11.12
CA ARG A 150 8.32 11.59 -10.90
C ARG A 150 8.96 11.73 -9.52
N GLN A 151 9.11 12.96 -9.02
CA GLN A 151 9.59 13.20 -7.66
C GLN A 151 8.66 12.63 -6.59
N ALA A 152 7.34 12.81 -6.76
CA ALA A 152 6.35 12.30 -5.82
C ALA A 152 6.26 10.76 -5.84
N GLU A 153 6.29 10.15 -7.03
CA GLU A 153 6.35 8.69 -7.18
C GLU A 153 7.64 8.11 -6.58
N ARG A 154 8.80 8.74 -6.83
CA ARG A 154 10.07 8.35 -6.24
C ARG A 154 10.06 8.47 -4.71
N ALA A 155 9.47 9.54 -4.18
CA ALA A 155 9.34 9.73 -2.74
C ALA A 155 8.52 8.62 -2.10
N LEU A 156 7.36 8.28 -2.68
CA LEU A 156 6.54 7.16 -2.22
C LEU A 156 7.32 5.83 -2.33
N PHE A 157 8.03 5.59 -3.44
CA PHE A 157 8.82 4.38 -3.63
C PHE A 157 9.92 4.18 -2.57
N LEU A 158 10.54 5.27 -2.12
CA LEU A 158 11.60 5.26 -1.10
C LEU A 158 11.06 5.34 0.33
N GLU A 159 9.76 5.56 0.50
CA GLU A 159 9.14 5.67 1.81
C GLU A 159 9.18 4.32 2.52
N ARG A 160 9.84 4.31 3.69
CA ARG A 160 9.85 3.12 4.54
C ARG A 160 8.44 2.87 5.05
N PRO A 161 7.96 1.61 5.05
CA PRO A 161 6.73 1.29 5.75
C PRO A 161 6.87 1.77 7.20
N PRO A 162 5.80 2.29 7.83
CA PRO A 162 5.86 2.63 9.24
C PRO A 162 6.38 1.40 9.98
N GLU A 163 7.45 1.58 10.76
CA GLU A 163 7.86 0.54 11.71
C GLU A 163 6.62 0.20 12.51
N VAL A 164 6.13 -1.05 12.39
CA VAL A 164 5.17 -1.57 13.34
C VAL A 164 5.93 -1.55 14.64
N VAL A 165 5.71 -0.49 15.43
CA VAL A 165 6.28 -0.36 16.76
C VAL A 165 6.01 -1.69 17.43
N GLU A 166 7.07 -2.36 17.88
CA GLU A 166 7.12 -3.66 18.55
C GLU A 166 6.36 -3.63 19.90
N GLU A 167 5.14 -3.11 19.91
CA GLU A 167 4.29 -2.93 21.09
C GLU A 167 3.50 -4.20 21.42
N ARG A 168 3.95 -5.35 20.93
CA ARG A 168 3.41 -6.68 21.28
C ARG A 168 4.42 -7.63 21.92
N ILE A 169 5.69 -7.27 22.08
CA ILE A 169 6.66 -8.14 22.77
C ILE A 169 6.66 -7.91 24.30
N ARG A 170 6.33 -6.71 24.79
CA ARG A 170 6.38 -6.43 26.24
C ARG A 170 5.25 -7.03 27.08
N VAL A 171 4.13 -7.46 26.48
CA VAL A 171 3.03 -8.08 27.25
C VAL A 171 3.26 -9.57 27.48
N VAL A 172 3.98 -10.24 26.58
CA VAL A 172 4.27 -11.68 26.72
C VAL A 172 5.45 -11.91 27.66
N GLU A 173 6.51 -11.09 27.57
CA GLU A 173 7.67 -11.15 28.48
C GLU A 173 7.35 -10.67 29.92
N GLY A 174 6.20 -10.04 30.13
CA GLY A 174 5.71 -9.60 31.44
C GLY A 174 4.85 -10.61 32.20
N LEU A 175 4.36 -11.67 31.53
CA LEU A 175 3.44 -12.66 32.13
C LEU A 175 4.12 -13.96 32.57
N GLU A 176 5.39 -14.17 32.24
CA GLU A 176 6.16 -15.35 32.69
C GLU A 176 6.74 -15.22 34.12
N ARG A 177 6.31 -14.21 34.91
CA ARG A 177 6.70 -14.03 36.32
C ARG A 177 5.58 -14.28 37.33
N LEU A 178 4.69 -15.24 37.06
CA LEU A 178 3.87 -15.86 38.11
C LEU A 178 4.40 -17.26 38.39
N GLU A 179 5.28 -17.34 39.40
CA GLU A 179 5.81 -18.57 39.99
C GLU A 179 4.68 -19.60 40.28
N PRO A 180 4.97 -20.92 40.19
CA PRO A 180 4.00 -21.95 40.51
C PRO A 180 3.62 -21.91 41.99
N ARG A 181 2.32 -21.92 42.29
CA ARG A 181 1.78 -21.99 43.65
C ARG A 181 2.40 -23.16 44.41
N SER A 182 3.21 -22.85 45.41
CA SER A 182 3.69 -23.81 46.40
C SER A 182 2.50 -24.35 47.19
N THR A 183 2.34 -25.66 47.24
CA THR A 183 1.39 -26.35 48.11
C THR A 183 1.80 -26.10 49.55
N GLN A 184 1.14 -25.17 50.24
CA GLN A 184 1.38 -24.95 51.67
C GLN A 184 0.39 -25.81 52.46
N THR A 185 0.93 -26.83 53.12
CA THR A 185 0.25 -27.69 54.08
C THR A 185 -0.29 -26.85 55.24
N LEU A 186 -1.57 -27.03 55.58
CA LEU A 186 -2.22 -26.40 56.73
C LEU A 186 -1.52 -26.80 58.03
N PRO A 187 -1.17 -25.87 58.93
CA PRO A 187 -0.67 -26.22 60.26
C PRO A 187 -1.82 -26.66 61.17
N THR A 188 -1.59 -27.77 61.88
CA THR A 188 -2.41 -28.28 62.98
C THR A 188 -2.41 -27.25 64.12
N VAL A 189 -3.59 -26.85 64.59
CA VAL A 189 -3.74 -25.97 65.75
C VAL A 189 -3.89 -26.87 66.97
N ASP A 190 -2.84 -26.93 67.80
CA ASP A 190 -2.90 -27.50 69.14
C ASP A 190 -3.65 -26.54 70.08
N LEU A 191 -4.50 -27.14 70.90
CA LEU A 191 -5.41 -26.51 71.86
C LEU A 191 -4.63 -25.96 73.05
N ASP A 192 -4.89 -24.71 73.43
CA ASP A 192 -4.57 -24.21 74.76
C ASP A 192 -5.82 -23.57 75.39
N VAL A 193 -6.36 -24.28 76.38
CA VAL A 193 -7.58 -23.96 77.13
C VAL A 193 -7.14 -23.27 78.41
N PRO A 194 -7.50 -21.99 78.67
CA PRO A 194 -7.24 -21.37 79.95
C PRO A 194 -8.33 -21.76 80.99
N PRO A 195 -7.96 -21.89 82.28
CA PRO A 195 -8.84 -22.45 83.31
C PRO A 195 -9.91 -21.48 83.81
N GLU A 196 -10.96 -22.11 84.31
CA GLU A 196 -12.25 -21.61 84.78
C GLU A 196 -12.15 -20.98 86.18
N ASP A 197 -12.78 -19.82 86.40
CA ASP A 197 -13.05 -19.26 87.74
C ASP A 197 -14.49 -18.70 87.84
N LEU A 198 -15.34 -19.53 88.44
CA LEU A 198 -16.48 -19.33 89.36
C LEU A 198 -17.17 -17.93 89.53
N ARG A 199 -18.43 -17.87 89.04
CA ARG A 199 -19.74 -17.59 89.75
C ARG A 199 -20.01 -16.22 90.44
N PRO A 200 -21.29 -15.72 90.55
CA PRO A 200 -22.40 -16.42 91.24
C PRO A 200 -23.87 -16.17 90.81
N SER A 201 -24.75 -17.14 91.12
CA SER A 201 -26.04 -17.01 91.84
C SER A 201 -26.51 -18.41 92.26
#